data_AF-A0A7V5Q1P9-F1
#
_entry.id   AF-A0A7V5Q1P9-F1
#
_cell.length_a   1.000
_cell.length_b   1.000
_cell.length_c   1.000
_cell.angle_alpha   90.00
_cell.angle_beta   90.00
_cell.angle_gamma   90.00
#
_symmetry.space_group_name_H-M   'P 1'
#
loop_
_entity.id
_entity.type
_entity.pdbx_description
1 polymer ?
#
loop_
_entity_poly.entity_id
_entity_poly.type
_entity_poly.pdbx_seq_one_letter_code
_entity_poly.pdbx_strand_id
1 'polypeptide(L)'
;GAFETLCHADSISSEETMHLLSTVRMGVNLELVDRVAISVINQLFIRTQPAHLQKLRGAELDTAERNVERANYVQRFLQAGSSERN
;
A
#
# COMPACT_ATOMS: atom_id res chain seq x y z
N GLY A 1 8.72 9.92 -5.69
CA GLY A 1 8.26 8.96 -6.73
C GLY A 1 7.13 8.11 -6.17
N ALA A 2 6.45 7.30 -6.99
CA ALA A 2 5.27 6.55 -6.53
C ALA A 2 5.52 5.67 -5.30
N PHE A 3 6.68 5.01 -5.25
CA PHE A 3 7.10 4.19 -4.11
C PHE A 3 7.29 5.04 -2.83
N GLU A 4 7.99 6.17 -2.93
CA GLU A 4 8.21 7.10 -1.82
C GLU A 4 6.89 7.65 -1.25
N THR A 5 5.95 8.01 -2.12
CA THR A 5 4.63 8.48 -1.68
C THR A 5 3.90 7.41 -0.87
N LEU A 6 3.92 6.15 -1.32
CA LEU A 6 3.32 5.04 -0.57
C LEU A 6 4.02 4.77 0.77
N CYS A 7 5.32 5.06 0.88
CA CYS A 7 6.10 4.86 2.11
C CYS A 7 5.93 5.98 3.15
N HIS A 8 5.43 7.15 2.75
CA HIS A 8 5.45 8.36 3.59
C HIS A 8 4.14 9.14 3.68
N ALA A 9 3.11 8.81 2.89
CA ALA A 9 1.84 9.53 2.94
C ALA A 9 1.12 9.35 4.29
N ASP A 10 0.71 10.44 4.95
CA ASP A 10 -0.07 10.37 6.20
C ASP A 10 -1.53 9.93 5.98
N SER A 11 -2.04 10.13 4.77
CA SER A 11 -3.36 9.67 4.33
C SER A 11 -3.37 9.44 2.82
N ILE A 12 -4.13 8.46 2.35
CA ILE A 12 -4.23 8.17 0.91
C ILE A 12 -5.59 7.57 0.54
N SER A 13 -6.20 8.09 -0.52
CA SER A 13 -7.47 7.55 -1.02
C SER A 13 -7.31 6.16 -1.65
N SER A 14 -8.43 5.45 -1.84
CA SER A 14 -8.42 4.19 -2.59
C SER A 14 -7.89 4.38 -4.02
N GLU A 15 -8.33 5.44 -4.70
CA GLU A 15 -7.94 5.71 -6.09
C GLU A 15 -6.45 6.00 -6.22
N GLU A 16 -5.91 6.89 -5.39
CA GLU A 16 -4.48 7.18 -5.35
C GLU A 16 -3.67 5.91 -5.05
N THR A 17 -4.12 5.10 -4.09
CA THR A 17 -3.45 3.84 -3.75
C THR A 17 -3.40 2.89 -4.95
N MET A 18 -4.53 2.71 -5.65
CA MET A 18 -4.60 1.87 -6.84
C MET A 18 -3.65 2.38 -7.93
N HIS A 19 -3.64 3.69 -8.16
CA HIS A 19 -2.79 4.32 -9.16
C HIS A 19 -1.30 4.13 -8.84
N LEU A 20 -0.89 4.46 -7.61
CA LEU A 20 0.50 4.37 -7.18
C LEU A 20 1.00 2.92 -7.12
N LEU A 21 0.19 1.98 -6.60
CA LEU A 21 0.55 0.55 -6.61
C LEU A 21 0.69 0.02 -8.04
N SER A 22 -0.13 0.49 -8.99
CA SER A 22 -0.01 0.11 -10.40
C SER A 22 1.29 0.63 -11.02
N THR A 23 1.66 1.87 -10.73
CA THR A 23 2.93 2.47 -11.16
C THR A 23 4.13 1.71 -10.57
N VAL A 24 4.09 1.39 -9.27
CA VAL A 24 5.16 0.61 -8.63
C VAL A 24 5.26 -0.80 -9.22
N ARG A 25 4.12 -1.48 -9.44
CA ARG A 25 4.10 -2.81 -10.06
C ARG A 25 4.71 -2.80 -11.45
N MET A 26 4.41 -1.77 -12.25
CA MET A 26 5.04 -1.58 -13.55
C MET A 26 6.55 -1.38 -13.41
N GLY A 27 6.99 -0.54 -12.46
CA GLY A 27 8.42 -0.36 -12.17
C GLY A 27 9.13 -1.66 -11.79
N VAL A 28 8.50 -2.53 -11.01
CA VAL A 28 9.05 -3.87 -10.69
C VAL A 28 9.14 -4.74 -11.94
N ASN A 29 8.09 -4.78 -12.77
CA ASN A 29 8.08 -5.57 -14.01
C ASN A 29 9.12 -5.11 -15.04
N LEU A 30 9.48 -3.82 -15.01
CA LEU A 30 10.50 -3.22 -15.86
C LEU A 30 11.91 -3.26 -15.23
N GLU A 31 12.07 -3.94 -14.09
CA GLU A 31 13.34 -4.02 -13.33
C GLU A 31 13.88 -2.65 -12.87
N LEU A 32 13.03 -1.63 -12.81
CA LEU A 32 13.35 -0.28 -12.33
C LEU A 32 13.18 -0.11 -10.82
N VAL A 33 12.38 -1.00 -10.20
CA VAL A 33 12.15 -1.04 -8.76
C VAL A 33 12.41 -2.45 -8.27
N ASP A 34 13.48 -2.62 -7.50
CA ASP A 34 13.86 -3.90 -6.91
C ASP A 34 13.55 -3.98 -5.41
N ARG A 35 12.98 -2.90 -4.82
CA ARG A 35 12.82 -2.75 -3.37
C ARG A 35 11.66 -3.54 -2.76
N VAL A 36 10.74 -4.07 -3.57
CA VAL A 36 9.54 -4.77 -3.10
C VAL A 36 9.17 -5.90 -4.05
N ALA A 37 8.78 -7.06 -3.50
CA ALA A 37 8.32 -8.18 -4.30
C ALA A 37 6.92 -7.91 -4.90
N ILE A 38 6.69 -8.37 -6.12
CA ILE A 38 5.38 -8.22 -6.80
C ILE A 38 4.23 -8.87 -6.02
N SER A 39 4.52 -9.93 -5.26
CA SER A 39 3.54 -10.59 -4.37
C SER A 39 3.03 -9.66 -3.28
N VAL A 40 3.90 -8.83 -2.69
CA VAL A 40 3.52 -7.83 -1.68
C VAL A 40 2.60 -6.78 -2.30
N ILE A 41 2.93 -6.29 -3.50
CA ILE A 41 2.09 -5.32 -4.22
C ILE A 41 0.70 -5.91 -4.51
N ASN A 42 0.64 -7.16 -4.98
CA ASN A 42 -0.61 -7.85 -5.26
C ASN A 42 -1.49 -8.01 -4.01
N GLN A 43 -0.87 -8.30 -2.85
CA GLN A 43 -1.61 -8.34 -1.58
C GLN A 43 -2.14 -6.97 -1.18
N LEU A 44 -1.36 -5.90 -1.39
CA LEU A 44 -1.77 -4.54 -1.05
C LEU A 44 -3.01 -4.09 -1.83
N PHE A 45 -3.18 -4.49 -3.10
CA PHE A 45 -4.39 -4.19 -3.87
C PHE A 45 -5.67 -4.71 -3.21
N ILE A 46 -5.60 -5.87 -2.55
CA ILE A 46 -6.74 -6.50 -1.90
C ILE A 46 -6.90 -5.92 -0.49
N ARG A 47 -5.83 -5.87 0.29
CA ARG A 47 -5.87 -5.54 1.72
C ARG A 47 -6.21 -4.08 2.00
N THR A 48 -5.98 -3.18 1.05
CA THR A 48 -6.28 -1.74 1.19
C THR A 48 -7.70 -1.36 0.78
N GLN A 49 -8.52 -2.33 0.36
CA GLN A 49 -9.92 -2.09 0.04
C GLN A 49 -10.73 -1.72 1.28
N PRO A 50 -11.76 -0.85 1.17
CA PRO A 50 -12.53 -0.34 2.31
C PRO A 50 -13.03 -1.44 3.26
N ALA A 51 -13.65 -2.49 2.72
CA ALA A 51 -14.20 -3.59 3.51
C ALA A 51 -13.13 -4.34 4.32
N HIS A 52 -11.93 -4.51 3.76
CA HIS A 52 -10.84 -5.17 4.46
C HIS A 52 -10.24 -4.31 5.57
N LEU A 53 -10.09 -3.00 5.33
CA LEU A 53 -9.60 -2.07 6.36
C LEU A 53 -10.57 -2.01 7.55
N GLN A 54 -11.88 -1.92 7.29
CA GLN A 54 -12.89 -1.95 8.35
C GLN A 54 -12.88 -3.28 9.12
N LYS A 55 -12.79 -4.41 8.40
CA LYS A 55 -12.69 -5.73 9.04
C LYS A 55 -11.45 -5.86 9.93
N LEU A 56 -10.30 -5.33 9.49
CA LEU A 56 -9.06 -5.34 10.27
C LEU A 56 -9.17 -4.46 11.52
N ARG A 57 -9.80 -3.29 11.40
CA ARG A 57 -9.98 -2.36 12.50
C ARG A 57 -11.03 -2.82 13.50
N GLY A 58 -11.96 -3.66 13.07
CA GLY A 58 -13.09 -4.15 13.89
C GLY A 58 -14.19 -3.10 14.09
N ALA A 59 -14.24 -2.08 13.23
CA ALA A 59 -15.21 -1.00 13.30
C ALA A 59 -15.50 -0.45 11.89
N GLU A 60 -16.66 0.20 11.73
CA GLU A 60 -16.89 1.06 10.58
C GLU A 60 -15.94 2.26 10.67
N LEU A 61 -15.41 2.67 9.52
CA LEU A 61 -14.50 3.80 9.41
C LEU A 61 -15.08 4.75 8.40
N ASP A 62 -15.04 6.05 8.69
CA ASP A 62 -15.40 7.05 7.71
C ASP A 62 -14.34 7.17 6.58
N THR A 63 -14.57 8.04 5.60
CA THR A 63 -13.65 8.19 4.48
C THR A 63 -12.25 8.66 4.90
N ALA A 64 -12.15 9.59 5.85
CA ALA A 64 -10.88 10.12 6.31
C ALA A 64 -10.11 9.07 7.13
N GLU A 65 -10.79 8.40 8.05
CA GLU A 65 -10.23 7.30 8.85
C GLU A 65 -9.74 6.16 7.96
N ARG A 66 -10.50 5.77 6.94
CA ARG A 66 -10.05 4.76 5.96
C ARG A 66 -8.81 5.21 5.20
N ASN A 67 -8.70 6.49 4.86
CA ASN A 67 -7.54 7.00 4.11
C ASN A 67 -6.28 6.99 4.96
N VAL A 68 -6.39 7.33 6.25
CA VAL A 68 -5.28 7.23 7.22
C VAL A 68 -4.92 5.77 7.45
N GLU A 69 -5.90 4.90 7.73
CA GLU A 69 -5.64 3.47 7.98
C GLU A 69 -5.04 2.78 6.75
N ARG A 70 -5.46 3.16 5.55
CA ARG A 70 -4.85 2.69 4.30
C ARG A 70 -3.39 3.06 4.21
N ALA A 71 -3.07 4.32 4.50
CA ALA A 71 -1.70 4.80 4.44
C ALA A 71 -0.81 4.05 5.43
N ASN A 72 -1.26 3.93 6.69
CA ASN A 72 -0.59 3.16 7.72
C ASN A 72 -0.36 1.70 7.32
N TYR A 73 -1.39 1.05 6.75
CA TYR A 73 -1.30 -0.34 6.31
C TYR A 73 -0.29 -0.51 5.17
N VAL A 74 -0.34 0.34 4.14
CA VAL A 74 0.59 0.31 3.02
C VAL A 74 2.04 0.48 3.50
N GLN A 75 2.30 1.51 4.30
CA GLN A 75 3.64 1.80 4.81
C GLN A 75 4.22 0.61 5.57
N ARG A 76 3.46 0.03 6.50
CA ARG A 76 3.89 -1.13 7.29
C ARG A 76 4.34 -2.30 6.42
N PHE A 77 3.61 -2.60 5.36
CA PHE A 77 3.91 -3.74 4.48
C PHE A 77 5.07 -3.47 3.52
N LEU A 78 5.21 -2.23 3.02
CA LEU A 78 6.34 -1.86 2.17
C LEU A 78 7.65 -1.75 2.95
N GLN A 79 7.61 -1.32 4.22
CA GLN A 79 8.77 -1.27 5.12
C GLN A 79 9.14 -2.65 5.68
N ALA A 80 8.16 -3.53 5.95
CA ALA A 80 8.44 -4.91 6.39
C ALA A 80 9.07 -5.75 5.26
N GLY A 81 8.57 -5.62 4.03
CA GLY A 81 9.12 -6.32 2.86
C GLY A 81 10.53 -5.89 2.47
N SER A 82 11.04 -4.78 3.02
CA SER A 82 12.44 -4.36 2.85
C SER A 82 13.41 -5.02 3.86
N SER A 83 12.91 -5.56 4.97
CA SER A 83 13.73 -6.21 6.01
C SER A 83 13.98 -7.70 5.82
N GLU A 84 13.19 -8.41 5.00
CA GLU A 84 13.39 -9.85 4.71
C GLU A 84 14.48 -10.14 3.66
N ARG A 85 15.33 -9.14 3.38
CA ARG A 85 16.55 -9.33 2.58
C ARG A 85 17.78 -9.26 3.47
N ASN A 86 18.04 -10.36 4.18
CA ASN A 86 19.36 -10.69 4.70
C ASN A 86 19.55 -12.21 4.67
#